data_AF-A0A5B8L2J0-F1
#
_entry.id   AF-A0A5B8L2J0-F1
#
_cell.length_a   1.000
_cell.length_b   1.000
_cell.length_c   1.000
_cell.angle_alpha   90.00
_cell.angle_beta   90.00
_cell.angle_gamma   90.00
#
_symmetry.space_group_name_H-M   'P 1'
#
loop_
_entity.id
_entity.type
_entity.pdbx_description
1 polymer ?
#
loop_
_entity_poly.entity_id
_entity_poly.type
_entity_poly.pdbx_seq_one_letter_code
_entity_poly.pdbx_strand_id
1 'polypeptide(L)'
;MRLSRFVFALLGVVLVGLAAAPQTAQAAAKLKSGDDIKAQEAAKKAAEAAETARLMAVVKELQSVPAIGADQASGSARRMALVVGNNAYSELDPLEKAVSDARTIADVLGGLGFDVTMVSDADIDAMDDALFGFYETLQPGDITFFFFAGHGVADNGVNYLLPVDVPKLGELERNRLPRKAFDAAEIAANIMNRGARLALMVLDACRNDPFVREGVRSGKAIGGLTRMVPTDGAFVIYSAGTGQTALDKLQAGDPNPNSVFTRKFMPILQTPGLPIVEVAKRTQVEVRTLAASVAHDQAPAYYDQIVGQYYFKPPQPRLFGMVIGIDEYGGEQQLRGAVNDGERVARALEVLGANEVVRIFNRDARSAFIAYAWRSLVREAEPGDTIVFHYAGSSYWLENQNGKEADGRDEFLMLADVPYDADFVKRIGISDPIIISDDTLTEWMEMAAEKNVNVVLVIDGCYGGGLLDREFANISFIGASAEDQSAAERKIGGRWHGIVSHAFADGLEGSADFNHDGFVSQRELYAKISLDVFGWRQFEQTPQFLPDVRETTGELALFELPADLTARIEEIAARDWPAESQQTR
;
A
#
# COMPACT_ATOMS: atom_id res chain seq x y z
N MET A 1 29.94 10.31 40.11
CA MET A 1 28.73 9.90 40.87
C MET A 1 27.76 9.30 39.84
N ARG A 2 27.82 7.98 39.58
CA ARG A 2 27.01 6.92 40.22
C ARG A 2 25.50 7.20 40.19
N LEU A 3 24.85 6.69 39.14
CA LEU A 3 23.47 6.18 38.97
C LEU A 3 23.13 6.42 37.48
N SER A 4 23.40 5.49 36.58
CA SER A 4 22.39 4.50 36.16
C SER A 4 23.12 3.34 35.48
N ARG A 5 23.26 2.25 36.24
CA ARG A 5 23.89 0.99 35.82
C ARG A 5 22.90 -0.18 36.03
N PHE A 6 21.60 0.10 35.94
CA PHE A 6 20.56 -0.80 36.46
C PHE A 6 19.39 -1.12 35.49
N VAL A 7 19.59 -0.96 34.17
CA VAL A 7 18.59 -1.40 33.17
C VAL A 7 19.12 -2.48 32.21
N PHE A 8 20.42 -2.82 32.27
CA PHE A 8 21.03 -3.82 31.38
C PHE A 8 21.11 -5.26 31.94
N ALA A 9 20.33 -5.60 32.98
CA ALA A 9 20.47 -6.88 33.69
C ALA A 9 19.25 -7.82 33.59
N LEU A 10 18.30 -7.61 32.67
CA LEU A 10 17.18 -8.55 32.46
C LEU A 10 17.03 -9.10 31.02
N LEU A 11 17.94 -8.76 30.10
CA LEU A 11 17.92 -9.25 28.70
C LEU A 11 19.07 -10.22 28.36
N GLY A 12 19.77 -10.73 29.37
CA GLY A 12 21.05 -11.41 29.19
C GLY A 12 21.15 -12.81 29.77
N VAL A 13 20.10 -13.65 29.74
CA VAL A 13 20.20 -15.11 29.99
C VAL A 13 19.04 -15.87 29.35
N VAL A 14 19.02 -16.08 28.01
CA VAL A 14 18.57 -17.33 27.31
C VAL A 14 19.15 -17.37 25.88
N LEU A 15 20.41 -16.93 25.68
CA LEU A 15 21.02 -16.90 24.35
C LEU A 15 22.41 -17.54 24.38
N VAL A 16 22.45 -18.83 24.76
CA VAL A 16 23.58 -19.72 24.45
C VAL A 16 23.02 -21.12 24.24
N GLY A 17 23.03 -21.58 22.99
CA GLY A 17 23.10 -23.00 22.66
C GLY A 17 21.82 -23.67 22.16
N LEU A 18 21.38 -23.34 20.95
CA LEU A 18 21.00 -24.38 19.99
C LEU A 18 21.54 -23.97 18.62
N ALA A 19 22.69 -24.54 18.30
CA ALA A 19 23.26 -24.53 16.97
C ALA A 19 22.32 -25.24 15.99
N ALA A 20 22.42 -24.82 14.72
CA ALA A 20 21.91 -25.46 13.51
C ALA A 20 21.33 -26.87 13.70
N ALA A 21 20.07 -27.06 13.28
CA ALA A 21 19.52 -28.38 13.03
C ALA A 21 20.50 -29.14 12.11
N PRO A 22 20.92 -30.36 12.47
CA PRO A 22 21.88 -31.08 11.65
C PRO A 22 21.21 -31.49 10.33
N GLN A 23 21.79 -31.04 9.21
CA GLN A 23 21.77 -31.79 7.96
C GLN A 23 22.16 -33.25 8.28
N THR A 24 21.25 -34.21 8.09
CA THR A 24 21.54 -35.64 7.84
C THR A 24 20.23 -36.44 7.73
N ALA A 25 19.43 -36.17 6.70
CA ALA A 25 18.47 -37.14 6.18
C ALA A 25 19.18 -38.18 5.30
N GLN A 26 20.24 -38.82 5.81
CA GLN A 26 20.87 -40.00 5.21
C GLN A 26 21.77 -40.72 6.21
N ALA A 27 21.17 -41.22 7.29
CA ALA A 27 21.77 -42.24 8.13
C ALA A 27 20.66 -43.11 8.74
N ALA A 28 20.03 -43.96 7.91
CA ALA A 28 19.27 -45.11 8.40
C ALA A 28 20.25 -46.14 9.01
N ALA A 29 20.78 -45.84 10.18
CA ALA A 29 21.67 -46.71 10.94
C ALA A 29 20.85 -47.45 12.02
N LYS A 30 20.61 -48.75 11.78
CA LYS A 30 20.29 -49.83 12.74
C LYS A 30 19.88 -49.39 14.16
N LEU A 31 18.57 -49.34 14.42
CA LEU A 31 17.99 -49.23 15.78
C LEU A 31 18.40 -50.45 16.64
N LYS A 32 19.01 -50.19 17.80
CA LYS A 32 19.50 -51.20 18.75
C LYS A 32 18.97 -50.93 20.17
N SER A 33 17.67 -51.19 20.38
CA SER A 33 16.95 -51.42 21.68
C SER A 33 15.71 -50.54 21.84
N GLY A 34 14.79 -50.96 22.72
CA GLY A 34 13.54 -50.24 23.00
C GLY A 34 13.69 -48.96 23.83
N ASP A 35 14.87 -48.71 24.41
CA ASP A 35 15.16 -47.49 25.15
C ASP A 35 15.52 -46.32 24.21
N ASP A 36 16.16 -46.61 23.06
CA ASP A 36 16.47 -45.62 22.02
C ASP A 36 15.20 -45.05 21.39
N ILE A 37 14.17 -45.89 21.17
CA ILE A 37 12.87 -45.47 20.63
C ILE A 37 12.15 -44.52 21.60
N LYS A 38 12.14 -44.85 22.89
CA LYS A 38 11.52 -43.99 23.93
C LYS A 38 12.23 -42.65 24.06
N ALA A 39 13.56 -42.62 23.94
CA ALA A 39 14.34 -41.39 23.97
C ALA A 39 14.03 -40.50 22.77
N GLN A 40 13.89 -41.06 21.56
CA GLN A 40 13.48 -40.33 20.37
C GLN A 40 12.04 -39.79 20.48
N GLU A 41 11.10 -40.58 20.98
CA GLU A 41 9.72 -40.12 21.21
C GLU A 41 9.63 -38.99 22.24
N ALA A 42 10.43 -39.06 23.31
CA ALA A 42 10.50 -38.00 24.32
C ALA A 42 11.12 -36.71 23.75
N ALA A 43 12.18 -36.83 22.93
CA ALA A 43 12.80 -35.69 22.26
C ALA A 43 11.84 -35.03 21.26
N LYS A 44 11.09 -35.82 20.47
CA LYS A 44 10.05 -35.30 19.56
C LYS A 44 9.01 -34.49 20.33
N LYS A 45 8.40 -35.07 21.38
CA LYS A 45 7.40 -34.37 22.20
C LYS A 45 7.93 -33.09 22.86
N ALA A 46 9.20 -33.07 23.27
CA ALA A 46 9.81 -31.88 23.83
C ALA A 46 9.97 -30.76 22.77
N ALA A 47 10.37 -31.12 21.54
CA ALA A 47 10.46 -30.17 20.42
C ALA A 47 9.07 -29.62 20.02
N GLU A 48 8.06 -30.48 19.92
CA GLU A 48 6.66 -30.11 19.64
C GLU A 48 6.09 -29.14 20.70
N ALA A 49 6.36 -29.40 21.98
CA ALA A 49 5.94 -28.54 23.08
C ALA A 49 6.67 -27.19 23.07
N ALA A 50 7.96 -27.17 22.73
CA ALA A 50 8.75 -25.94 22.62
C ALA A 50 8.24 -25.06 21.48
N GLU A 51 7.93 -25.64 20.31
CA GLU A 51 7.41 -24.90 19.16
C GLU A 51 5.99 -24.38 19.41
N THR A 52 5.14 -25.17 20.06
CA THR A 52 3.80 -24.71 20.51
C THR A 52 3.93 -23.51 21.44
N ALA A 53 4.82 -23.59 22.43
CA ALA A 53 5.05 -22.50 23.39
C ALA A 53 5.57 -21.24 22.68
N ARG A 54 6.44 -21.41 21.66
CA ARG A 54 6.95 -20.31 20.83
C ARG A 54 5.83 -19.64 20.05
N LEU A 55 4.99 -20.40 19.34
CA LEU A 55 3.86 -19.84 18.58
C LEU A 55 2.84 -19.15 19.49
N MET A 56 2.54 -19.73 20.65
CA MET A 56 1.63 -19.10 21.61
C MET A 56 2.21 -17.79 22.18
N ALA A 57 3.53 -17.69 22.30
CA ALA A 57 4.20 -16.43 22.65
C ALA A 57 4.06 -15.40 21.53
N VAL A 58 4.23 -15.81 20.26
CA VAL A 58 4.01 -14.94 19.09
C VAL A 58 2.57 -14.45 19.03
N VAL A 59 1.56 -15.32 19.19
CA VAL A 59 0.15 -14.90 19.21
C VAL A 59 -0.12 -13.91 20.33
N LYS A 60 0.42 -14.16 21.54
CA LYS A 60 0.25 -13.24 22.66
C LYS A 60 0.92 -11.88 22.41
N GLU A 61 2.07 -11.88 21.73
CA GLU A 61 2.73 -10.66 21.29
C GLU A 61 1.84 -9.91 20.30
N LEU A 62 1.38 -10.57 19.23
CA LEU A 62 0.51 -9.99 18.19
C LEU A 62 -0.76 -9.39 18.80
N GLN A 63 -1.43 -10.09 19.72
CA GLN A 63 -2.59 -9.58 20.46
C GLN A 63 -2.32 -8.29 21.27
N SER A 64 -1.06 -8.01 21.57
CA SER A 64 -0.62 -6.82 22.31
C SER A 64 0.00 -5.75 21.41
N VAL A 65 0.21 -6.04 20.13
CA VAL A 65 0.71 -5.05 19.17
C VAL A 65 -0.39 -4.01 18.97
N PRO A 66 -0.10 -2.71 19.13
CA PRO A 66 -1.07 -1.66 18.84
C PRO A 66 -1.48 -1.74 17.38
N ALA A 67 -2.78 -1.56 17.12
CA ALA A 67 -3.37 -1.60 15.78
C ALA A 67 -2.46 -0.94 14.74
N ILE A 68 -2.25 -1.62 13.61
CA ILE A 68 -1.60 -1.04 12.45
C ILE A 68 -2.52 0.10 11.98
N GLY A 69 -2.25 1.31 12.46
CA GLY A 69 -2.85 2.48 11.86
C GLY A 69 -2.47 2.48 10.38
N ALA A 70 -3.41 2.78 9.49
CA ALA A 70 -3.18 2.91 8.04
C ALA A 70 -1.98 3.81 7.66
N ASP A 71 -1.44 4.56 8.62
CA ASP A 71 -0.30 5.47 8.53
C ASP A 71 1.08 4.81 8.78
N GLN A 72 1.15 3.58 9.31
CA GLN A 72 2.41 2.91 9.68
C GLN A 72 2.85 1.81 8.69
N ALA A 73 2.03 1.46 7.69
CA ALA A 73 2.37 0.45 6.66
C ALA A 73 3.38 0.94 5.61
N SER A 74 3.85 2.19 5.73
CA SER A 74 4.97 2.73 4.97
C SER A 74 5.70 3.68 5.90
N GLY A 75 7.01 3.85 5.75
CA GLY A 75 7.71 5.04 6.28
C GLY A 75 7.20 6.29 5.58
N SER A 76 5.92 6.63 5.82
CA SER A 76 5.16 7.67 5.16
C SER A 76 5.80 9.00 5.51
N ALA A 77 6.29 9.70 4.48
CA ALA A 77 6.76 11.07 4.61
C ALA A 77 5.70 11.90 5.36
N ARG A 78 6.11 12.59 6.44
CA ARG A 78 5.19 13.42 7.22
C ARG A 78 4.57 14.47 6.31
N ARG A 79 3.28 14.73 6.53
CA ARG A 79 2.50 15.67 5.73
C ARG A 79 2.29 16.92 6.56
N MET A 80 2.95 18.01 6.19
CA MET A 80 2.91 19.28 6.94
C MET A 80 2.15 20.32 6.13
N ALA A 81 1.28 21.11 6.75
CA ALA A 81 0.56 22.18 6.07
C ALA A 81 0.62 23.52 6.82
N LEU A 82 0.82 24.60 6.06
CA LEU A 82 0.62 25.97 6.52
C LEU A 82 -0.49 26.61 5.68
N VAL A 83 -1.54 27.06 6.34
CA VAL A 83 -2.75 27.58 5.72
C VAL A 83 -3.01 29.00 6.21
N VAL A 84 -2.99 29.97 5.29
CA VAL A 84 -3.15 31.39 5.61
C VAL A 84 -4.39 31.95 4.90
N GLY A 85 -5.25 32.65 5.64
CA GLY A 85 -6.43 33.31 5.10
C GLY A 85 -6.58 34.75 5.61
N ASN A 86 -6.48 35.74 4.74
CA ASN A 86 -6.50 37.16 5.10
C ASN A 86 -7.71 37.88 4.48
N ASN A 87 -8.59 38.41 5.33
CA ASN A 87 -9.77 39.20 4.98
C ASN A 87 -9.64 40.66 5.42
N ALA A 88 -9.19 40.89 6.66
CA ALA A 88 -9.34 42.15 7.39
C ALA A 88 -8.24 43.18 7.11
N TYR A 89 -8.01 43.50 5.83
CA TYR A 89 -6.99 44.47 5.42
C TYR A 89 -7.28 45.88 5.96
N SER A 90 -6.28 46.53 6.56
CA SER A 90 -6.45 47.85 7.19
C SER A 90 -6.49 49.01 6.20
N GLU A 91 -5.76 48.92 5.09
CA GLU A 91 -5.63 49.98 4.09
C GLU A 91 -6.02 49.57 2.65
N LEU A 92 -6.36 48.29 2.46
CA LEU A 92 -6.88 47.73 1.20
C LEU A 92 -8.35 47.34 1.35
N ASP A 93 -9.03 47.07 0.24
CA ASP A 93 -10.41 46.59 0.30
C ASP A 93 -10.45 45.21 0.99
N PRO A 94 -11.31 45.02 2.00
CA PRO A 94 -11.39 43.75 2.72
C PRO A 94 -11.99 42.65 1.84
N LEU A 95 -11.60 41.40 2.11
CA LEU A 95 -12.20 40.22 1.49
C LEU A 95 -13.23 39.60 2.43
N GLU A 96 -14.13 38.76 1.89
CA GLU A 96 -15.18 38.13 2.69
C GLU A 96 -14.86 36.67 2.99
N LYS A 97 -14.26 35.91 2.07
CA LYS A 97 -14.19 34.45 2.20
C LYS A 97 -12.80 33.85 2.42
N ALA A 98 -11.72 34.62 2.37
CA ALA A 98 -10.37 34.07 2.49
C ALA A 98 -10.14 33.31 3.81
N VAL A 99 -10.67 33.80 4.93
CA VAL A 99 -10.61 33.09 6.23
C VAL A 99 -11.43 31.79 6.20
N SER A 100 -12.58 31.79 5.52
CA SER A 100 -13.42 30.59 5.39
C SER A 100 -12.78 29.54 4.48
N ASP A 101 -12.14 29.99 3.41
CA ASP A 101 -11.37 29.13 2.50
C ASP A 101 -10.24 28.45 3.25
N ALA A 102 -9.45 29.23 4.01
CA ALA A 102 -8.39 28.71 4.85
C ALA A 102 -8.92 27.67 5.86
N ARG A 103 -10.04 27.94 6.55
CA ARG A 103 -10.64 26.95 7.48
C ARG A 103 -11.04 25.67 6.76
N THR A 104 -11.73 25.78 5.63
CA THR A 104 -12.18 24.61 4.87
C THR A 104 -11.00 23.77 4.36
N ILE A 105 -9.95 24.42 3.86
CA ILE A 105 -8.73 23.73 3.41
C ILE A 105 -8.03 23.07 4.59
N ALA A 106 -7.92 23.75 5.74
CA ALA A 106 -7.32 23.18 6.94
C ALA A 106 -8.06 21.92 7.41
N ASP A 107 -9.40 21.96 7.47
CA ASP A 107 -10.22 20.82 7.86
C ASP A 107 -10.06 19.63 6.89
N VAL A 108 -10.06 19.90 5.59
CA VAL A 108 -9.88 18.85 4.56
C VAL A 108 -8.48 18.25 4.59
N LEU A 109 -7.44 19.07 4.76
CA LEU A 109 -6.06 18.60 4.87
C LEU A 109 -5.84 17.77 6.15
N GLY A 110 -6.44 18.17 7.27
CA GLY A 110 -6.43 17.37 8.50
C GLY A 110 -7.06 15.98 8.28
N GLY A 111 -8.19 15.91 7.58
CA GLY A 111 -8.80 14.64 7.18
C GLY A 111 -7.99 13.82 6.15
N LEU A 112 -6.99 14.42 5.50
CA LEU A 112 -6.04 13.80 4.57
C LEU A 112 -4.70 13.45 5.23
N GLY A 113 -4.61 13.56 6.56
CA GLY A 113 -3.44 13.21 7.36
C GLY A 113 -2.34 14.27 7.40
N PHE A 114 -2.65 15.53 7.08
CA PHE A 114 -1.71 16.63 7.28
C PHE A 114 -1.74 17.13 8.72
N ASP A 115 -0.56 17.44 9.27
CA ASP A 115 -0.41 18.31 10.44
C ASP A 115 -0.53 19.77 10.00
N VAL A 116 -1.64 20.41 10.36
CA VAL A 116 -2.04 21.71 9.82
C VAL A 116 -1.83 22.83 10.84
N THR A 117 -1.01 23.81 10.47
CA THR A 117 -0.97 25.12 11.12
C THR A 117 -1.80 26.11 10.30
N MET A 118 -2.84 26.68 10.90
CA MET A 118 -3.66 27.70 10.25
C MET A 118 -3.48 29.06 10.93
N VAL A 119 -3.33 30.11 10.13
CA VAL A 119 -3.32 31.51 10.58
C VAL A 119 -4.33 32.31 9.77
N SER A 120 -5.02 33.25 10.42
CA SER A 120 -6.03 34.08 9.79
C SER A 120 -5.86 35.54 10.14
N ASP A 121 -6.13 36.42 9.18
CA ASP A 121 -5.99 37.88 9.32
C ASP A 121 -4.63 38.28 9.91
N ALA A 122 -3.58 37.66 9.37
CA ALA A 122 -2.22 37.79 9.86
C ALA A 122 -1.58 39.10 9.38
N ASP A 123 -1.05 39.86 10.34
CA ASP A 123 -0.15 40.98 10.05
C ASP A 123 1.23 40.45 9.65
N ILE A 124 2.14 41.36 9.31
CA ILE A 124 3.48 40.99 8.84
C ILE A 124 4.26 40.14 9.85
N ASP A 125 4.18 40.46 11.14
CA ASP A 125 4.91 39.75 12.19
C ASP A 125 4.31 38.35 12.39
N ALA A 126 2.98 38.24 12.43
CA ALA A 126 2.28 36.96 12.56
C ALA A 126 2.50 36.03 11.35
N MET A 127 2.55 36.57 10.13
CA MET A 127 2.89 35.77 8.95
C MET A 127 4.35 35.30 8.97
N ASP A 128 5.28 36.15 9.38
CA ASP A 128 6.70 35.81 9.50
C ASP A 128 6.91 34.71 10.54
N ASP A 129 6.33 34.87 11.73
CA ASP A 129 6.38 33.88 12.81
C ASP A 129 5.79 32.53 12.37
N ALA A 130 4.68 32.55 11.61
CA ALA A 130 4.04 31.33 11.12
C ALA A 130 4.91 30.61 10.08
N LEU A 131 5.52 31.34 9.15
CA LEU A 131 6.43 30.78 8.15
C LEU A 131 7.69 30.23 8.82
N PHE A 132 8.30 30.99 9.73
CA PHE A 132 9.47 30.57 10.47
C PHE A 132 9.18 29.31 11.30
N GLY A 133 8.09 29.32 12.07
CA GLY A 133 7.63 28.15 12.83
C GLY A 133 7.41 26.94 11.94
N PHE A 134 6.74 27.11 10.79
CA PHE A 134 6.55 26.04 9.82
C PHE A 134 7.88 25.45 9.34
N TYR A 135 8.84 26.30 8.94
CA TYR A 135 10.15 25.84 8.47
C TYR A 135 10.95 25.07 9.51
N GLU A 136 10.85 25.44 10.78
CA GLU A 136 11.55 24.76 11.88
C GLU A 136 10.97 23.36 12.17
N THR A 137 9.72 23.09 11.79
CA THR A 137 9.13 21.75 11.93
C THR A 137 9.49 20.77 10.82
N LEU A 138 9.98 21.28 9.67
CA LEU A 138 10.26 20.48 8.49
C LEU A 138 11.47 19.58 8.68
N GLN A 139 11.37 18.35 8.15
CA GLN A 139 12.45 17.38 8.08
C GLN A 139 12.66 16.92 6.63
N PRO A 140 13.86 16.41 6.31
CA PRO A 140 14.12 15.81 5.01
C PRO A 140 13.12 14.69 4.69
N GLY A 141 12.54 14.73 3.50
CA GLY A 141 11.54 13.76 3.04
C GLY A 141 10.09 14.18 3.19
N ASP A 142 9.79 15.21 3.99
CA ASP A 142 8.42 15.68 4.25
C ASP A 142 7.67 16.08 2.95
N ILE A 143 6.36 15.87 2.96
CA ILE A 143 5.43 16.44 1.97
C ILE A 143 4.83 17.69 2.60
N THR A 144 4.87 18.81 1.89
CA THR A 144 4.35 20.07 2.41
C THR A 144 3.21 20.62 1.56
N PHE A 145 2.25 21.27 2.22
CA PHE A 145 1.15 21.98 1.59
C PHE A 145 1.05 23.40 2.12
N PHE A 146 1.32 24.39 1.28
CA PHE A 146 1.14 25.79 1.60
C PHE A 146 -0.10 26.32 0.90
N PHE A 147 -1.05 26.86 1.66
CA PHE A 147 -2.24 27.51 1.14
C PHE A 147 -2.25 28.99 1.53
N PHE A 148 -2.53 29.87 0.57
CA PHE A 148 -2.78 31.28 0.86
C PHE A 148 -4.04 31.75 0.14
N ALA A 149 -5.00 32.28 0.90
CA ALA A 149 -6.13 33.06 0.38
C ALA A 149 -6.02 34.51 0.87
N GLY A 150 -6.09 35.46 -0.04
CA GLY A 150 -5.90 36.88 0.29
C GLY A 150 -5.56 37.75 -0.91
N HIS A 151 -5.12 38.99 -0.66
CA HIS A 151 -4.54 39.84 -1.70
C HIS A 151 -3.10 39.41 -2.02
N GLY A 152 -2.79 39.41 -3.31
CA GLY A 152 -1.45 39.20 -3.83
C GLY A 152 -1.18 40.11 -5.01
N VAL A 153 0.09 40.46 -5.22
CA VAL A 153 0.48 41.36 -6.32
C VAL A 153 1.75 40.83 -7.00
N ALA A 154 1.86 41.06 -8.32
CA ALA A 154 3.12 40.86 -9.01
C ALA A 154 3.85 42.20 -9.17
N ASP A 155 5.10 42.26 -8.74
CA ASP A 155 5.98 43.40 -9.02
C ASP A 155 7.30 42.89 -9.60
N ASN A 156 7.71 43.43 -10.75
CA ASN A 156 8.94 43.06 -11.45
C ASN A 156 9.16 41.54 -11.67
N GLY A 157 8.07 40.77 -11.83
CA GLY A 157 8.13 39.33 -12.04
C GLY A 157 8.07 38.48 -10.76
N VAL A 158 7.99 39.12 -9.60
CA VAL A 158 7.93 38.47 -8.28
C VAL A 158 6.51 38.49 -7.72
N ASN A 159 6.08 37.38 -7.13
CA ASN A 159 4.75 37.18 -6.57
C ASN A 159 4.74 37.45 -5.07
N TYR A 160 4.13 38.55 -4.65
CA TYR A 160 4.05 38.93 -3.24
C TYR A 160 2.69 38.58 -2.64
N LEU A 161 2.70 37.87 -1.51
CA LEU A 161 1.55 37.59 -0.65
C LEU A 161 1.45 38.66 0.43
N LEU A 162 0.28 39.28 0.60
CA LEU A 162 0.14 40.49 1.41
C LEU A 162 -0.45 40.21 2.80
N PRO A 163 0.21 40.67 3.89
CA PRO A 163 -0.37 40.68 5.24
C PRO A 163 -1.47 41.73 5.38
N VAL A 164 -2.32 41.61 6.41
CA VAL A 164 -3.48 42.50 6.58
C VAL A 164 -3.12 43.95 6.90
N ASP A 165 -1.94 44.19 7.48
CA ASP A 165 -1.43 45.52 7.85
C ASP A 165 -0.59 46.17 6.75
N VAL A 166 -0.57 45.60 5.53
CA VAL A 166 0.16 46.18 4.40
C VAL A 166 -0.33 47.61 4.13
N PRO A 167 0.56 48.61 4.09
CA PRO A 167 0.16 49.98 3.80
C PRO A 167 -0.25 50.11 2.34
N LYS A 168 -1.13 51.07 2.03
CA LYS A 168 -1.48 51.40 0.65
C LYS A 168 -0.32 52.10 -0.04
N LEU A 169 0.40 51.38 -0.89
CA LEU A 169 1.58 51.88 -1.60
C LEU A 169 1.21 52.59 -2.90
N GLY A 170 1.76 53.78 -3.14
CA GLY A 170 1.77 54.40 -4.46
C GLY A 170 2.80 53.77 -5.41
N GLU A 171 2.75 54.11 -6.70
CA GLU A 171 3.67 53.59 -7.73
C GLU A 171 5.15 53.79 -7.37
N LEU A 172 5.50 54.97 -6.83
CA LEU A 172 6.87 55.31 -6.41
C LEU A 172 7.33 54.58 -5.13
N GLU A 173 6.41 53.99 -4.38
CA GLU A 173 6.69 53.30 -3.12
C GLU A 173 6.71 51.78 -3.25
N ARG A 174 6.45 51.23 -4.45
CA ARG A 174 6.48 49.77 -4.70
C ARG A 174 7.83 49.13 -4.41
N ASN A 175 8.91 49.89 -4.48
CA ASN A 175 10.24 49.42 -4.08
C ASN A 175 10.33 49.05 -2.57
N ARG A 176 9.34 49.40 -1.75
CA ARG A 176 9.23 49.01 -0.33
C ARG A 176 8.51 47.68 -0.12
N LEU A 177 7.81 47.17 -1.13
CA LEU A 177 7.03 45.94 -1.08
C LEU A 177 7.82 44.71 -0.60
N PRO A 178 9.10 44.50 -1.00
CA PRO A 178 9.89 43.35 -0.53
C PRO A 178 10.12 43.34 0.99
N ARG A 179 9.92 44.46 1.70
CA ARG A 179 10.05 44.56 3.17
C ARG A 179 8.69 44.50 3.88
N LYS A 180 7.61 44.31 3.13
CA LYS A 180 6.22 44.46 3.60
C LYS A 180 5.30 43.31 3.14
N ALA A 181 5.85 42.33 2.44
CA ALA A 181 5.13 41.21 1.87
C ALA A 181 6.08 40.02 1.66
N PHE A 182 5.52 38.86 1.36
CA PHE A 182 6.27 37.61 1.26
C PHE A 182 6.34 37.11 -0.18
N ASP A 183 7.53 36.79 -0.67
CA ASP A 183 7.71 36.20 -1.99
C ASP A 183 7.28 34.73 -1.99
N ALA A 184 6.25 34.40 -2.76
CA ALA A 184 5.74 33.04 -2.89
C ALA A 184 6.80 32.05 -3.44
N ALA A 185 7.71 32.52 -4.28
CA ALA A 185 8.81 31.71 -4.79
C ALA A 185 9.87 31.43 -3.73
N GLU A 186 10.16 32.41 -2.89
CA GLU A 186 11.07 32.23 -1.75
C GLU A 186 10.49 31.25 -0.72
N ILE A 187 9.18 31.30 -0.47
CA ILE A 187 8.51 30.31 0.41
C ILE A 187 8.72 28.89 -0.12
N ALA A 188 8.44 28.65 -1.40
CA ALA A 188 8.63 27.34 -2.01
C ALA A 188 10.11 26.90 -1.99
N ALA A 189 11.03 27.81 -2.28
CA ALA A 189 12.46 27.53 -2.25
C ALA A 189 12.93 27.18 -0.83
N ASN A 190 12.49 27.91 0.19
CA ASN A 190 12.84 27.66 1.59
C ASN A 190 12.34 26.30 2.07
N ILE A 191 11.12 25.91 1.68
CA ILE A 191 10.58 24.56 1.94
C ILE A 191 11.49 23.49 1.34
N MET A 192 11.83 23.60 0.05
CA MET A 192 12.67 22.62 -0.63
C MET A 192 14.09 22.58 -0.06
N ASN A 193 14.65 23.74 0.34
CA ASN A 193 15.97 23.84 0.96
C ASN A 193 16.05 23.15 2.34
N ARG A 194 14.92 22.93 3.02
CA ARG A 194 14.84 22.11 4.24
C ARG A 194 14.83 20.60 3.96
N GLY A 195 14.87 20.20 2.69
CA GLY A 195 14.92 18.80 2.27
C GLY A 195 13.55 18.16 2.09
N ALA A 196 12.47 18.95 2.05
CA ALA A 196 11.14 18.43 1.72
C ALA A 196 11.19 17.68 0.38
N ARG A 197 10.48 16.55 0.29
CA ARG A 197 10.38 15.77 -0.94
C ARG A 197 9.46 16.44 -1.96
N LEU A 198 8.43 17.13 -1.46
CA LEU A 198 7.38 17.74 -2.26
C LEU A 198 6.87 19.03 -1.60
N ALA A 199 6.75 20.10 -2.38
CA ALA A 199 6.12 21.35 -1.99
C ALA A 199 4.88 21.67 -2.84
N LEU A 200 3.69 21.50 -2.26
CA LEU A 200 2.42 21.85 -2.90
C LEU A 200 2.03 23.27 -2.49
N MET A 201 2.04 24.21 -3.43
CA MET A 201 1.69 25.61 -3.21
C MET A 201 0.33 25.90 -3.86
N VAL A 202 -0.66 26.34 -3.10
CA VAL A 202 -1.99 26.71 -3.61
C VAL A 202 -2.28 28.16 -3.25
N LEU A 203 -2.34 29.01 -4.28
CA LEU A 203 -2.46 30.46 -4.15
C LEU A 203 -3.85 30.90 -4.67
N ASP A 204 -4.79 31.08 -3.75
CA ASP A 204 -6.10 31.64 -4.00
C ASP A 204 -6.11 33.16 -3.79
N ALA A 205 -5.32 33.85 -4.59
CA ALA A 205 -5.19 35.30 -4.54
C ALA A 205 -5.59 35.95 -5.85
N CYS A 206 -6.26 37.11 -5.75
CA CYS A 206 -6.64 37.90 -6.91
C CYS A 206 -5.41 38.31 -7.72
N ARG A 207 -5.45 38.09 -9.04
CA ARG A 207 -4.44 38.61 -9.98
C ARG A 207 -4.78 40.03 -10.48
N ASN A 208 -5.41 40.84 -9.63
CA ASN A 208 -5.55 42.29 -9.81
C ASN A 208 -4.62 43.00 -8.84
N ASP A 209 -4.14 44.18 -9.23
CA ASP A 209 -3.29 44.99 -8.38
C ASP A 209 -4.12 45.73 -7.32
N PRO A 210 -4.01 45.39 -6.03
CA PRO A 210 -4.85 45.98 -4.98
C PRO A 210 -4.47 47.45 -4.70
N PHE A 211 -3.37 47.95 -5.24
CA PHE A 211 -2.90 49.33 -5.06
C PHE A 211 -3.44 50.30 -6.12
N VAL A 212 -4.10 49.81 -7.18
CA VAL A 212 -4.64 50.64 -8.28
C VAL A 212 -6.15 50.85 -8.10
N ARG A 213 -6.62 52.10 -8.20
CA ARG A 213 -8.06 52.43 -8.21
C ARG A 213 -8.73 51.95 -9.50
N GLU A 214 -9.93 51.36 -9.38
CA GLU A 214 -10.81 51.11 -10.54
C GLU A 214 -10.99 52.41 -11.35
N GLY A 215 -10.75 52.33 -12.67
CA GLY A 215 -11.00 53.42 -13.62
C GLY A 215 -9.79 54.28 -14.03
N VAL A 216 -8.58 54.04 -13.49
CA VAL A 216 -7.35 54.72 -13.96
C VAL A 216 -6.61 53.81 -14.94
N ARG A 217 -6.55 54.20 -16.22
CA ARG A 217 -5.73 53.52 -17.23
C ARG A 217 -4.25 53.80 -16.98
N SER A 218 -3.58 52.97 -16.20
CA SER A 218 -2.13 52.89 -16.17
C SER A 218 -1.63 52.25 -17.47
N GLY A 219 -0.77 52.94 -18.23
CA GLY A 219 -0.32 52.57 -19.58
C GLY A 219 0.57 51.31 -19.69
N LYS A 220 0.61 50.48 -18.64
CA LYS A 220 1.25 49.16 -18.60
C LYS A 220 0.38 48.32 -17.68
N ALA A 221 -0.26 47.27 -18.20
CA ALA A 221 -1.05 46.37 -17.38
C ALA A 221 -0.14 45.62 -16.41
N ILE A 222 -0.02 46.12 -15.18
CA ILE A 222 0.58 45.41 -14.06
C ILE A 222 -0.58 44.67 -13.40
N GLY A 223 -0.76 43.40 -13.78
CA GLY A 223 -1.71 42.50 -13.12
C GLY A 223 -1.16 42.04 -11.77
N GLY A 224 -1.99 41.39 -10.96
CA GLY A 224 -1.56 40.65 -9.75
C GLY A 224 -0.71 39.43 -10.11
N LEU A 225 -0.68 38.37 -9.27
CA LEU A 225 0.34 37.30 -9.37
C LEU A 225 0.70 36.89 -10.83
N THR A 226 1.97 36.75 -11.13
CA THR A 226 2.54 36.30 -12.40
C THR A 226 2.95 34.82 -12.34
N ARG A 227 3.43 34.28 -13.46
CA ARG A 227 4.01 32.93 -13.51
C ARG A 227 5.37 32.91 -12.81
N MET A 228 5.56 32.00 -11.86
CA MET A 228 6.87 31.62 -11.33
C MET A 228 7.33 30.30 -11.96
N VAL A 229 8.65 30.11 -12.12
CA VAL A 229 9.23 28.79 -12.39
C VAL A 229 9.49 28.16 -11.02
N PRO A 230 8.81 27.06 -10.65
CA PRO A 230 9.03 26.42 -9.35
C PRO A 230 10.44 25.83 -9.27
N THR A 231 10.96 25.69 -8.05
CA THR A 231 12.11 24.84 -7.75
C THR A 231 11.76 23.37 -8.04
N ASP A 232 12.73 22.54 -8.41
CA ASP A 232 12.55 21.09 -8.54
C ASP A 232 11.85 20.53 -7.29
N GLY A 233 10.82 19.69 -7.48
CA GLY A 233 10.02 19.15 -6.38
C GLY A 233 8.85 20.01 -5.90
N ALA A 234 8.60 21.18 -6.52
CA ALA A 234 7.43 22.02 -6.20
C ALA A 234 6.31 21.91 -7.26
N PHE A 235 5.06 21.93 -6.78
CA PHE A 235 3.85 22.01 -7.60
C PHE A 235 3.05 23.23 -7.17
N VAL A 236 2.72 24.13 -8.09
CA VAL A 236 2.03 25.40 -7.78
C VAL A 236 0.69 25.46 -8.50
N ILE A 237 -0.38 25.79 -7.80
CA ILE A 237 -1.73 26.03 -8.34
C ILE A 237 -2.15 27.47 -8.04
N TYR A 238 -2.66 28.15 -9.05
CA TYR A 238 -3.27 29.47 -8.96
C TYR A 238 -4.76 29.35 -9.20
N SER A 239 -5.57 30.10 -8.44
CA SER A 239 -7.03 30.08 -8.59
C SER A 239 -7.55 30.72 -9.88
N ALA A 240 -6.71 31.47 -10.60
CA ALA A 240 -7.00 32.06 -11.91
C ALA A 240 -5.77 32.10 -12.82
N GLY A 241 -6.01 32.12 -14.15
CA GLY A 241 -4.97 32.18 -15.17
C GLY A 241 -4.31 33.55 -15.28
N THR A 242 -3.31 33.68 -16.15
CA THR A 242 -2.62 34.96 -16.39
C THR A 242 -3.57 35.97 -17.02
N GLY A 243 -3.70 37.14 -16.37
CA GLY A 243 -4.61 38.20 -16.80
C GLY A 243 -6.10 37.97 -16.46
N GLN A 244 -6.42 36.90 -15.73
CA GLN A 244 -7.76 36.63 -15.20
C GLN A 244 -7.85 37.03 -13.73
N THR A 245 -9.05 37.10 -13.18
CA THR A 245 -9.30 37.41 -11.77
C THR A 245 -10.03 36.27 -11.09
N ALA A 246 -9.73 36.06 -9.81
CA ALA A 246 -10.38 35.03 -9.01
C ALA A 246 -11.63 35.61 -8.34
N LEU A 247 -12.76 34.89 -8.42
CA LEU A 247 -13.99 35.28 -7.75
C LEU A 247 -14.03 34.77 -6.31
N ASP A 248 -14.10 35.71 -5.37
CA ASP A 248 -14.44 35.44 -3.96
C ASP A 248 -15.90 34.96 -3.83
N LYS A 249 -16.81 35.49 -4.64
CA LYS A 249 -18.22 35.08 -4.70
C LYS A 249 -18.77 35.16 -6.12
N LEU A 250 -19.79 34.36 -6.41
CA LEU A 250 -20.48 34.44 -7.70
C LEU A 250 -21.35 35.69 -7.81
N GLN A 251 -21.97 36.08 -6.70
CA GLN A 251 -22.84 37.24 -6.63
C GLN A 251 -22.93 37.74 -5.18
N ALA A 252 -23.46 38.95 -5.00
CA ALA A 252 -23.78 39.46 -3.67
C ALA A 252 -24.75 38.50 -2.95
N GLY A 253 -24.46 38.17 -1.68
CA GLY A 253 -25.27 37.24 -0.89
C GLY A 253 -25.12 35.76 -1.28
N ASP A 254 -24.07 35.38 -2.03
CA ASP A 254 -23.73 33.98 -2.30
C ASP A 254 -23.62 33.20 -0.97
N PRO A 255 -24.50 32.21 -0.71
CA PRO A 255 -24.58 31.52 0.58
C PRO A 255 -23.44 30.54 0.79
N ASN A 256 -22.65 30.23 -0.26
CA ASN A 256 -21.50 29.36 -0.10
C ASN A 256 -20.40 30.12 0.66
N PRO A 257 -19.87 29.53 1.75
CA PRO A 257 -18.92 30.23 2.62
C PRO A 257 -17.54 30.40 1.98
N ASN A 258 -17.24 29.71 0.87
CA ASN A 258 -15.92 29.64 0.25
C ASN A 258 -15.87 30.34 -1.12
N SER A 259 -14.67 30.66 -1.61
CA SER A 259 -14.43 31.19 -2.96
C SER A 259 -14.90 30.23 -4.06
N VAL A 260 -14.97 30.72 -5.30
CA VAL A 260 -15.31 29.87 -6.47
C VAL A 260 -14.26 28.76 -6.67
N PHE A 261 -12.99 29.05 -6.39
CA PHE A 261 -11.92 28.07 -6.49
C PHE A 261 -12.01 27.03 -5.39
N THR A 262 -11.98 27.46 -4.13
CA THR A 262 -11.90 26.57 -2.96
C THR A 262 -13.10 25.62 -2.88
N ARG A 263 -14.30 26.10 -3.17
CA ARG A 263 -15.51 25.25 -3.16
C ARG A 263 -15.51 24.12 -4.20
N LYS A 264 -14.71 24.25 -5.27
CA LYS A 264 -14.57 23.24 -6.32
C LYS A 264 -13.31 22.41 -6.16
N PHE A 265 -12.23 22.98 -5.65
CA PHE A 265 -10.96 22.30 -5.40
C PHE A 265 -11.10 21.24 -4.30
N MET A 266 -11.74 21.58 -3.17
CA MET A 266 -11.75 20.71 -1.99
C MET A 266 -12.45 19.34 -2.16
N PRO A 267 -13.58 19.21 -2.90
CA PRO A 267 -14.19 17.89 -3.12
C PRO A 267 -13.32 17.01 -4.02
N ILE A 268 -12.65 17.62 -5.02
CA ILE A 268 -11.80 16.90 -5.97
C ILE A 268 -10.54 16.39 -5.25
N LEU A 269 -9.95 17.22 -4.38
CA LEU A 269 -8.78 16.87 -3.58
C LEU A 269 -8.96 15.59 -2.75
N GLN A 270 -10.20 15.31 -2.33
CA GLN A 270 -10.56 14.17 -1.49
C GLN A 270 -10.89 12.90 -2.28
N THR A 271 -10.84 12.94 -3.61
CA THR A 271 -11.17 11.78 -4.47
C THR A 271 -10.01 10.78 -4.47
N PRO A 272 -10.22 9.53 -4.00
CA PRO A 272 -9.19 8.48 -4.03
C PRO A 272 -8.68 8.22 -5.44
N GLY A 273 -7.38 7.92 -5.56
CA GLY A 273 -6.75 7.53 -6.82
C GLY A 273 -6.54 8.66 -7.83
N LEU A 274 -6.86 9.92 -7.49
CA LEU A 274 -6.54 11.04 -8.39
C LEU A 274 -5.12 11.58 -8.12
N PRO A 275 -4.22 11.56 -9.12
CA PRO A 275 -2.96 12.26 -8.99
C PRO A 275 -3.18 13.78 -9.00
N ILE A 276 -2.26 14.53 -8.37
CA ILE A 276 -2.38 15.99 -8.22
C ILE A 276 -2.58 16.74 -9.55
N VAL A 277 -1.97 16.28 -10.64
CA VAL A 277 -2.16 16.85 -11.99
C VAL A 277 -3.62 16.72 -12.44
N GLU A 278 -4.25 15.59 -12.16
CA GLU A 278 -5.65 15.35 -12.50
C GLU A 278 -6.59 16.15 -11.59
N VAL A 279 -6.25 16.30 -10.30
CA VAL A 279 -6.95 17.21 -9.39
C VAL A 279 -6.95 18.64 -9.95
N ALA A 280 -5.78 19.14 -10.41
CA ALA A 280 -5.65 20.47 -10.97
C ALA A 280 -6.48 20.64 -12.26
N LYS A 281 -6.44 19.66 -13.18
CA LYS A 281 -7.21 19.69 -14.44
C LYS A 281 -8.71 19.68 -14.20
N ARG A 282 -9.21 18.82 -13.30
CA ARG A 282 -10.65 18.77 -12.97
C ARG A 282 -11.08 20.07 -12.29
N THR A 283 -10.27 20.60 -11.38
CA THR A 283 -10.53 21.91 -10.75
C THR A 283 -10.62 23.01 -11.80
N GLN A 284 -9.73 23.02 -12.80
CA GLN A 284 -9.76 23.99 -13.88
C GLN A 284 -11.09 23.96 -14.66
N VAL A 285 -11.59 22.76 -14.98
CA VAL A 285 -12.87 22.58 -15.67
C VAL A 285 -14.06 23.06 -14.81
N GLU A 286 -14.10 22.64 -13.55
CA GLU A 286 -15.20 22.95 -12.63
C GLU A 286 -15.28 24.45 -12.29
N VAL A 287 -14.14 25.09 -12.03
CA VAL A 287 -14.07 26.53 -11.76
C VAL A 287 -14.47 27.33 -12.98
N ARG A 288 -13.96 26.97 -14.17
CA ARG A 288 -14.31 27.67 -15.41
C ARG A 288 -15.79 27.57 -15.72
N THR A 289 -16.37 26.38 -15.53
CA THR A 289 -17.81 26.15 -15.73
C THR A 289 -18.63 27.00 -14.76
N LEU A 290 -18.23 27.05 -13.49
CA LEU A 290 -18.97 27.80 -12.47
C LEU A 290 -18.84 29.31 -12.65
N ALA A 291 -17.64 29.83 -12.94
CA ALA A 291 -17.43 31.25 -13.19
C ALA A 291 -18.18 31.75 -14.43
N ALA A 292 -18.26 30.92 -15.47
CA ALA A 292 -19.00 31.25 -16.69
C ALA A 292 -20.51 31.45 -16.43
N SER A 293 -21.08 30.89 -15.35
CA SER A 293 -22.49 31.08 -14.99
C SER A 293 -22.84 32.53 -14.61
N VAL A 294 -21.83 33.34 -14.30
CA VAL A 294 -21.95 34.77 -14.01
C VAL A 294 -21.16 35.63 -15.01
N ALA A 295 -20.95 35.10 -16.22
CA ALA A 295 -20.22 35.74 -17.32
C ALA A 295 -18.78 36.15 -16.97
N HIS A 296 -18.13 35.38 -16.10
CA HIS A 296 -16.75 35.61 -15.67
C HIS A 296 -15.80 34.57 -16.24
N ASP A 297 -14.63 35.00 -16.72
CA ASP A 297 -13.58 34.11 -17.20
C ASP A 297 -12.52 33.87 -16.10
N GLN A 298 -12.58 32.68 -15.50
CA GLN A 298 -11.64 32.22 -14.50
C GLN A 298 -11.30 30.76 -14.78
N ALA A 299 -10.04 30.49 -15.09
CA ALA A 299 -9.51 29.16 -15.28
C ALA A 299 -8.23 29.00 -14.46
N PRO A 300 -8.25 28.20 -13.38
CA PRO A 300 -7.07 27.87 -12.60
C PRO A 300 -5.89 27.43 -13.48
N ALA A 301 -4.68 27.79 -13.06
CA ALA A 301 -3.45 27.42 -13.75
C ALA A 301 -2.52 26.68 -12.78
N TYR A 302 -1.72 25.75 -13.29
CA TYR A 302 -0.74 25.05 -12.47
C TYR A 302 0.64 24.97 -13.14
N TYR A 303 1.67 24.78 -12.31
CA TYR A 303 3.04 24.48 -12.74
C TYR A 303 3.55 23.28 -11.96
N ASP A 304 4.17 22.37 -12.70
CA ASP A 304 4.58 21.07 -12.20
C ASP A 304 6.09 20.89 -12.41
N GLN A 305 6.82 20.72 -11.31
CA GLN A 305 8.23 20.33 -11.28
C GLN A 305 8.44 19.07 -10.43
N ILE A 306 7.39 18.28 -10.20
CA ILE A 306 7.49 17.03 -9.43
C ILE A 306 7.94 15.90 -10.36
N VAL A 307 8.68 14.94 -9.80
CA VAL A 307 9.04 13.70 -10.49
C VAL A 307 8.14 12.58 -9.97
N GLY A 308 7.44 11.90 -10.88
CA GLY A 308 6.47 10.86 -10.54
C GLY A 308 5.06 11.41 -10.33
N GLN A 309 4.24 10.66 -9.57
CA GLN A 309 2.86 11.04 -9.25
C GLN A 309 2.71 11.22 -7.74
N TYR A 310 1.88 12.17 -7.34
CA TYR A 310 1.47 12.34 -5.95
C TYR A 310 -0.05 12.22 -5.82
N TYR A 311 -0.49 11.46 -4.82
CA TYR A 311 -1.89 11.22 -4.50
C TYR A 311 -2.16 11.68 -3.07
N PHE A 312 -3.18 12.52 -2.88
CA PHE A 312 -3.63 12.90 -1.53
C PHE A 312 -4.26 11.70 -0.81
N LYS A 313 -5.08 10.95 -1.56
CA LYS A 313 -5.55 9.62 -1.22
C LYS A 313 -5.11 8.67 -2.33
N PRO A 314 -4.17 7.75 -2.08
CA PRO A 314 -3.79 6.75 -3.09
C PRO A 314 -5.02 5.95 -3.54
N PRO A 315 -4.98 5.32 -4.73
CA PRO A 315 -6.00 4.34 -5.09
C PRO A 315 -5.98 3.23 -4.03
N GLN A 316 -7.16 2.71 -3.67
CA GLN A 316 -7.20 1.54 -2.80
C GLN A 316 -6.56 0.37 -3.55
N PRO A 317 -5.56 -0.32 -2.96
CA PRO A 317 -5.00 -1.52 -3.54
C PRO A 317 -6.10 -2.49 -3.95
N ARG A 318 -6.08 -2.91 -5.21
CA ARG A 318 -6.99 -3.95 -5.70
C ARG A 318 -6.44 -5.32 -5.31
N LEU A 319 -7.36 -6.25 -5.09
CA LEU A 319 -7.03 -7.64 -4.78
C LEU A 319 -7.44 -8.53 -5.96
N PHE A 320 -6.50 -9.31 -6.47
CA PHE A 320 -6.72 -10.30 -7.52
C PHE A 320 -6.40 -11.69 -6.99
N GLY A 321 -7.07 -12.71 -7.52
CA GLY A 321 -6.78 -14.11 -7.24
C GLY A 321 -6.51 -14.89 -8.51
N MET A 322 -5.47 -15.72 -8.51
CA MET A 322 -5.33 -16.86 -9.42
C MET A 322 -5.29 -18.12 -8.58
N VAL A 323 -6.31 -18.96 -8.73
CA VAL A 323 -6.54 -20.11 -7.86
C VAL A 323 -6.58 -21.38 -8.69
N ILE A 324 -5.60 -22.24 -8.46
CA ILE A 324 -5.36 -23.46 -9.22
C ILE A 324 -5.60 -24.67 -8.33
N GLY A 325 -6.40 -25.62 -8.80
CA GLY A 325 -6.71 -26.85 -8.08
C GLY A 325 -6.78 -28.02 -9.05
N ILE A 326 -5.97 -29.05 -8.84
CA ILE A 326 -5.84 -30.17 -9.78
C ILE A 326 -6.06 -31.48 -9.06
N ASP A 327 -7.23 -32.08 -9.25
CA ASP A 327 -7.49 -33.46 -8.84
C ASP A 327 -7.21 -34.45 -9.97
N GLU A 328 -7.41 -34.02 -11.23
CA GLU A 328 -7.32 -34.88 -12.40
C GLU A 328 -6.01 -34.72 -13.18
N TYR A 329 -5.17 -35.76 -13.16
CA TYR A 329 -3.92 -35.86 -13.92
C TYR A 329 -3.99 -36.88 -15.04
N GLY A 330 -3.10 -36.78 -16.03
CA GLY A 330 -2.98 -37.77 -17.11
C GLY A 330 -2.45 -39.12 -16.63
N GLY A 331 -3.27 -40.01 -16.07
CA GLY A 331 -2.81 -41.31 -15.60
C GLY A 331 -3.70 -41.94 -14.53
N GLU A 332 -3.17 -42.95 -13.82
CA GLU A 332 -3.94 -43.67 -12.79
C GLU A 332 -4.03 -42.91 -11.45
N GLN A 333 -3.09 -41.99 -11.17
CA GLN A 333 -3.10 -41.20 -9.94
C GLN A 333 -4.02 -39.98 -10.07
N GLN A 334 -4.94 -39.84 -9.10
CA GLN A 334 -5.93 -38.77 -9.03
C GLN A 334 -6.00 -38.29 -7.56
N LEU A 335 -6.10 -36.98 -7.35
CA LEU A 335 -6.36 -36.41 -6.02
C LEU A 335 -7.89 -36.27 -5.80
N ARG A 336 -8.29 -35.79 -4.62
CA ARG A 336 -9.72 -35.69 -4.23
C ARG A 336 -10.08 -34.40 -3.49
N GLY A 337 -9.13 -33.48 -3.35
CA GLY A 337 -9.21 -32.34 -2.43
C GLY A 337 -8.74 -31.03 -3.05
N ALA A 338 -7.88 -31.07 -4.08
CA ALA A 338 -7.21 -29.90 -4.61
C ALA A 338 -8.19 -28.90 -5.26
N VAL A 339 -9.21 -29.37 -5.98
CA VAL A 339 -10.24 -28.47 -6.52
C VAL A 339 -11.10 -27.87 -5.40
N ASN A 340 -11.37 -28.67 -4.37
CA ASN A 340 -12.14 -28.23 -3.21
C ASN A 340 -11.39 -27.17 -2.37
N ASP A 341 -10.06 -27.28 -2.30
CA ASP A 341 -9.18 -26.27 -1.72
C ASP A 341 -9.11 -24.99 -2.54
N GLY A 342 -8.98 -25.13 -3.87
CA GLY A 342 -9.07 -24.00 -4.78
C GLY A 342 -10.40 -23.24 -4.60
N GLU A 343 -11.53 -23.94 -4.55
CA GLU A 343 -12.82 -23.27 -4.31
C GLU A 343 -12.92 -22.62 -2.92
N ARG A 344 -12.33 -23.23 -1.90
CA ARG A 344 -12.29 -22.68 -0.54
C ARG A 344 -11.53 -21.35 -0.49
N VAL A 345 -10.37 -21.29 -1.14
CA VAL A 345 -9.53 -20.08 -1.23
C VAL A 345 -10.20 -19.02 -2.11
N ALA A 346 -10.73 -19.42 -3.27
CA ALA A 346 -11.40 -18.50 -4.18
C ALA A 346 -12.59 -17.78 -3.51
N ARG A 347 -13.38 -18.50 -2.69
CA ARG A 347 -14.46 -17.90 -1.90
C ARG A 347 -13.96 -16.94 -0.83
N ALA A 348 -12.88 -17.28 -0.12
CA ALA A 348 -12.29 -16.39 0.88
C ALA A 348 -11.78 -15.07 0.24
N LEU A 349 -11.21 -15.15 -0.97
CA LEU A 349 -10.85 -13.95 -1.74
C LEU A 349 -12.07 -13.11 -2.14
N GLU A 350 -13.18 -13.76 -2.52
CA GLU A 350 -14.44 -13.06 -2.77
C GLU A 350 -15.01 -12.41 -1.50
N VAL A 351 -14.89 -13.06 -0.34
CA VAL A 351 -15.26 -12.52 0.98
C VAL A 351 -14.44 -11.26 1.28
N LEU A 352 -13.15 -11.23 0.94
CA LEU A 352 -12.32 -10.03 1.06
C LEU A 352 -12.66 -8.94 0.03
N GLY A 353 -13.39 -9.29 -1.03
CA GLY A 353 -13.76 -8.35 -2.08
C GLY A 353 -12.74 -8.25 -3.20
N ALA A 354 -12.05 -9.34 -3.51
CA ALA A 354 -11.21 -9.45 -4.68
C ALA A 354 -11.94 -8.95 -5.94
N ASN A 355 -11.25 -8.08 -6.68
CA ASN A 355 -11.71 -7.48 -7.92
C ASN A 355 -11.91 -8.53 -9.03
N GLU A 356 -11.06 -9.56 -9.04
CA GLU A 356 -11.18 -10.71 -9.93
C GLU A 356 -10.58 -11.96 -9.25
N VAL A 357 -11.21 -13.11 -9.44
CA VAL A 357 -10.68 -14.41 -9.00
C VAL A 357 -10.74 -15.38 -10.18
N VAL A 358 -9.58 -15.61 -10.80
CA VAL A 358 -9.39 -16.57 -11.90
C VAL A 358 -9.29 -17.98 -11.31
N ARG A 359 -10.26 -18.84 -11.63
CA ARG A 359 -10.30 -20.24 -11.21
C ARG A 359 -9.79 -21.13 -12.34
N ILE A 360 -8.81 -21.97 -12.06
CA ILE A 360 -8.20 -22.88 -13.04
C ILE A 360 -8.18 -24.28 -12.46
N PHE A 361 -9.11 -25.14 -12.89
CA PHE A 361 -9.29 -26.47 -12.29
C PHE A 361 -9.12 -27.61 -13.29
N ASN A 362 -8.55 -28.72 -12.80
CA ASN A 362 -8.40 -29.98 -13.55
C ASN A 362 -7.88 -29.73 -14.96
N ARG A 363 -8.58 -30.21 -16.01
CA ARG A 363 -8.16 -30.14 -17.41
C ARG A 363 -7.79 -28.76 -17.95
N ASP A 364 -8.23 -27.68 -17.29
CA ASP A 364 -7.94 -26.30 -17.67
C ASP A 364 -6.58 -25.83 -17.11
N ALA A 365 -6.06 -26.50 -16.07
CA ALA A 365 -4.76 -26.25 -15.46
C ALA A 365 -3.61 -26.78 -16.31
N ARG A 366 -3.40 -26.13 -17.46
CA ARG A 366 -2.29 -26.36 -18.39
C ARG A 366 -1.32 -25.20 -18.35
N SER A 367 -0.03 -25.46 -18.55
CA SER A 367 1.03 -24.44 -18.36
C SER A 367 0.77 -23.18 -19.17
N ALA A 368 0.42 -23.34 -20.46
CA ALA A 368 0.14 -22.20 -21.35
C ALA A 368 -1.03 -21.33 -20.88
N PHE A 369 -2.07 -21.92 -20.28
CA PHE A 369 -3.22 -21.17 -19.79
C PHE A 369 -2.90 -20.45 -18.48
N ILE A 370 -2.22 -21.13 -17.55
CA ILE A 370 -1.75 -20.52 -16.29
C ILE A 370 -0.79 -19.36 -16.59
N ALA A 371 0.16 -19.55 -17.49
CA ALA A 371 1.09 -18.50 -17.92
C ALA A 371 0.38 -17.30 -18.55
N TYR A 372 -0.66 -17.54 -19.36
CA TYR A 372 -1.47 -16.49 -19.94
C TYR A 372 -2.27 -15.72 -18.88
N ALA A 373 -2.89 -16.43 -17.94
CA ALA A 373 -3.64 -15.85 -16.84
C ALA A 373 -2.74 -14.98 -15.95
N TRP A 374 -1.59 -15.51 -15.53
CA TRP A 374 -0.58 -14.78 -14.75
C TRP A 374 -0.15 -13.48 -15.44
N ARG A 375 0.29 -13.57 -16.71
CA ARG A 375 0.73 -12.40 -17.48
C ARG A 375 -0.39 -11.38 -17.67
N SER A 376 -1.65 -11.83 -17.75
CA SER A 376 -2.80 -10.93 -17.89
C SER A 376 -3.09 -10.19 -16.60
N LEU A 377 -3.08 -10.88 -15.45
CA LEU A 377 -3.24 -10.27 -14.13
C LEU A 377 -2.12 -9.27 -13.83
N VAL A 378 -0.85 -9.66 -14.02
CA VAL A 378 0.28 -8.74 -13.80
C VAL A 378 0.22 -7.54 -14.74
N ARG A 379 -0.24 -7.70 -15.97
CA ARG A 379 -0.44 -6.57 -16.90
C ARG A 379 -1.50 -5.59 -16.40
N GLU A 380 -2.62 -6.10 -15.88
CA GLU A 380 -3.73 -5.29 -15.39
C GLU A 380 -3.47 -4.64 -14.02
N ALA A 381 -2.70 -5.30 -13.16
CA ALA A 381 -2.35 -4.79 -11.84
C ALA A 381 -1.57 -3.46 -11.92
N GLU A 382 -1.85 -2.57 -10.99
CA GLU A 382 -1.16 -1.30 -10.78
C GLU A 382 -0.25 -1.40 -9.54
N PRO A 383 0.78 -0.54 -9.41
CA PRO A 383 1.63 -0.54 -8.22
C PRO A 383 0.82 -0.45 -6.92
N GLY A 384 1.08 -1.38 -5.99
CA GLY A 384 0.36 -1.51 -4.72
C GLY A 384 -0.77 -2.55 -4.73
N ASP A 385 -1.29 -2.95 -5.90
CA ASP A 385 -2.26 -4.05 -5.99
C ASP A 385 -1.66 -5.37 -5.47
N THR A 386 -2.51 -6.28 -5.02
CA THR A 386 -2.12 -7.60 -4.52
C THR A 386 -2.67 -8.71 -5.40
N ILE A 387 -1.83 -9.65 -5.80
CA ILE A 387 -2.24 -10.89 -6.48
C ILE A 387 -2.00 -12.07 -5.54
N VAL A 388 -3.04 -12.84 -5.24
CA VAL A 388 -2.91 -14.13 -4.56
C VAL A 388 -2.75 -15.21 -5.61
N PHE A 389 -1.58 -15.85 -5.66
CA PHE A 389 -1.34 -17.04 -6.45
C PHE A 389 -1.52 -18.25 -5.53
N HIS A 390 -2.56 -19.03 -5.73
CA HIS A 390 -2.79 -20.26 -4.99
C HIS A 390 -2.71 -21.47 -5.92
N TYR A 391 -1.99 -22.49 -5.46
CA TYR A 391 -1.92 -23.79 -6.11
C TYR A 391 -2.20 -24.89 -5.08
N ALA A 392 -3.14 -25.77 -5.39
CA ALA A 392 -3.31 -27.05 -4.72
C ALA A 392 -3.16 -28.19 -5.74
N GLY A 393 -2.29 -29.16 -5.44
CA GLY A 393 -2.02 -30.27 -6.35
C GLY A 393 -0.73 -31.03 -6.05
N SER A 394 -0.34 -31.88 -6.98
CA SER A 394 0.92 -32.64 -6.96
C SER A 394 2.09 -31.78 -7.43
N SER A 395 3.19 -31.82 -6.68
CA SER A 395 4.49 -31.24 -7.05
C SER A 395 5.57 -32.31 -6.90
N TYR A 396 6.67 -32.11 -7.62
CA TYR A 396 7.75 -33.10 -7.75
C TYR A 396 9.10 -32.40 -7.84
N TRP A 397 10.19 -33.15 -7.67
CA TRP A 397 11.56 -32.64 -7.80
C TRP A 397 12.41 -33.54 -8.70
N LEU A 398 13.41 -32.95 -9.36
CA LEU A 398 14.43 -33.64 -10.17
C LEU A 398 15.81 -33.41 -9.58
N GLU A 399 16.76 -34.30 -9.86
CA GLU A 399 18.17 -34.07 -9.53
C GLU A 399 18.68 -32.87 -10.34
N ASN A 400 19.28 -31.87 -9.66
CA ASN A 400 19.61 -30.56 -10.22
C ASN A 400 20.28 -30.67 -11.61
N GLN A 401 19.55 -30.19 -12.62
CA GLN A 401 19.92 -30.31 -14.02
C GLN A 401 20.69 -29.08 -14.53
N ASN A 402 20.53 -27.92 -13.87
CA ASN A 402 21.01 -26.62 -14.36
C ASN A 402 22.22 -26.07 -13.54
N GLY A 403 22.54 -26.69 -12.42
CA GLY A 403 23.62 -26.32 -11.49
C GLY A 403 23.36 -25.06 -10.67
N LYS A 404 22.12 -24.58 -10.61
CA LYS A 404 21.74 -23.34 -9.90
C LYS A 404 21.34 -23.58 -8.44
N GLU A 405 20.73 -24.72 -8.16
CA GLU A 405 20.17 -25.00 -6.83
C GLU A 405 21.19 -25.46 -5.79
N ALA A 406 21.12 -24.84 -4.61
CA ALA A 406 22.07 -25.04 -3.52
C ALA A 406 21.87 -26.38 -2.78
N ASP A 407 20.66 -26.95 -2.82
CA ASP A 407 20.30 -28.22 -2.22
C ASP A 407 20.47 -29.42 -3.19
N GLY A 408 20.63 -29.12 -4.48
CA GLY A 408 20.81 -30.11 -5.54
C GLY A 408 19.51 -30.70 -6.11
N ARG A 409 18.37 -30.03 -5.94
CA ARG A 409 17.07 -30.43 -6.52
C ARG A 409 16.47 -29.29 -7.33
N ASP A 410 15.78 -29.60 -8.42
CA ASP A 410 14.93 -28.65 -9.14
C ASP A 410 13.45 -29.01 -8.88
N GLU A 411 12.67 -28.12 -8.30
CA GLU A 411 11.24 -28.33 -7.99
C GLU A 411 10.32 -27.85 -9.12
N PHE A 412 9.20 -28.55 -9.31
CA PHE A 412 8.16 -28.10 -10.22
C PHE A 412 6.75 -28.51 -9.81
N LEU A 413 5.79 -27.71 -10.24
CA LEU A 413 4.36 -27.98 -10.13
C LEU A 413 3.92 -28.91 -11.27
N MET A 414 3.25 -30.02 -10.94
CA MET A 414 2.63 -30.87 -11.95
C MET A 414 1.31 -30.27 -12.41
N LEU A 415 1.06 -30.34 -13.71
CA LEU A 415 -0.13 -29.81 -14.35
C LEU A 415 -1.01 -30.92 -14.92
N ALA A 416 -2.25 -30.58 -15.29
CA ALA A 416 -3.26 -31.59 -15.64
C ALA A 416 -2.90 -32.41 -16.89
N ASP A 417 -2.12 -31.83 -17.80
CA ASP A 417 -1.65 -32.48 -19.03
C ASP A 417 -0.33 -33.24 -18.86
N VAL A 418 0.28 -33.23 -17.67
CA VAL A 418 1.46 -34.05 -17.37
C VAL A 418 1.01 -35.50 -17.14
N PRO A 419 1.51 -36.47 -17.93
CA PRO A 419 1.29 -37.88 -17.65
C PRO A 419 1.87 -38.25 -16.28
N TYR A 420 1.02 -38.70 -15.36
CA TYR A 420 1.44 -39.20 -14.05
C TYR A 420 1.97 -40.65 -14.21
N ASP A 421 3.11 -40.76 -14.88
CA ASP A 421 3.90 -41.97 -15.08
C ASP A 421 5.31 -41.71 -14.54
N ALA A 422 5.77 -42.49 -13.56
CA ALA A 422 7.07 -42.31 -12.92
C ALA A 422 8.25 -42.38 -13.91
N ASP A 423 8.11 -43.14 -15.01
CA ASP A 423 9.13 -43.20 -16.06
C ASP A 423 9.06 -42.00 -17.01
N PHE A 424 7.88 -41.38 -17.17
CA PHE A 424 7.73 -40.11 -17.88
C PHE A 424 8.32 -38.95 -17.07
N VAL A 425 7.93 -38.83 -15.80
CA VAL A 425 8.36 -37.76 -14.90
C VAL A 425 9.89 -37.67 -14.79
N LYS A 426 10.59 -38.81 -14.71
CA LYS A 426 12.07 -38.84 -14.69
C LYS A 426 12.75 -38.39 -15.99
N ARG A 427 12.01 -38.30 -17.09
CA ARG A 427 12.52 -37.86 -18.41
C ARG A 427 12.16 -36.42 -18.72
N ILE A 428 11.31 -35.79 -17.91
CA ILE A 428 11.00 -34.36 -18.03
C ILE A 428 12.28 -33.58 -17.76
N GLY A 429 12.58 -32.61 -18.62
CA GLY A 429 13.59 -31.59 -18.34
C GLY A 429 12.94 -30.44 -17.57
N ILE A 430 13.66 -29.80 -16.66
CA ILE A 430 13.08 -28.71 -15.85
C ILE A 430 12.54 -27.53 -16.69
N SER A 431 13.03 -27.37 -17.93
CA SER A 431 12.55 -26.38 -18.90
C SER A 431 11.40 -26.86 -19.82
N ASP A 432 10.78 -28.00 -19.54
CA ASP A 432 9.70 -28.53 -20.38
C ASP A 432 8.45 -27.64 -20.29
N PRO A 433 7.86 -27.22 -21.41
CA PRO A 433 6.73 -26.28 -21.41
C PRO A 433 5.44 -26.81 -20.78
N ILE A 434 5.35 -28.08 -20.41
CA ILE A 434 4.14 -28.67 -19.79
C ILE A 434 4.14 -28.61 -18.25
N ILE A 435 5.22 -28.11 -17.64
CA ILE A 435 5.33 -27.91 -16.19
C ILE A 435 5.48 -26.43 -15.85
N ILE A 436 5.49 -26.12 -14.55
CA ILE A 436 5.93 -24.82 -14.01
C ILE A 436 7.04 -25.11 -13.01
N SER A 437 8.27 -24.75 -13.34
CA SER A 437 9.43 -24.90 -12.46
C SER A 437 9.57 -23.73 -11.48
N ASP A 438 10.38 -23.93 -10.45
CA ASP A 438 11.01 -22.89 -9.61
C ASP A 438 11.52 -21.68 -10.42
N ASP A 439 12.39 -21.88 -11.41
CA ASP A 439 12.93 -20.86 -12.33
C ASP A 439 11.79 -20.05 -12.97
N THR A 440 10.73 -20.73 -13.42
CA THR A 440 9.57 -20.10 -14.06
C THR A 440 8.76 -19.27 -13.06
N LEU A 441 8.55 -19.78 -11.85
CA LEU A 441 7.88 -19.06 -10.77
C LEU A 441 8.69 -17.84 -10.34
N THR A 442 10.01 -17.96 -10.22
CA THR A 442 10.92 -16.86 -9.89
C THR A 442 10.84 -15.75 -10.95
N GLU A 443 10.88 -16.08 -12.24
CA GLU A 443 10.68 -15.11 -13.33
C GLU A 443 9.30 -14.41 -13.25
N TRP A 444 8.27 -15.13 -12.85
CA TRP A 444 6.92 -14.58 -12.69
C TRP A 444 6.83 -13.62 -11.51
N MET A 445 7.46 -13.96 -10.38
CA MET A 445 7.55 -13.07 -9.22
C MET A 445 8.37 -11.82 -9.54
N GLU A 446 9.45 -11.95 -10.31
CA GLU A 446 10.22 -10.80 -10.83
C GLU A 446 9.35 -9.84 -11.64
N MET A 447 8.52 -10.36 -12.54
CA MET A 447 7.63 -9.55 -13.36
C MET A 447 6.64 -8.72 -12.51
N ALA A 448 6.11 -9.29 -11.42
CA ALA A 448 5.24 -8.57 -10.49
C ALA A 448 6.03 -7.55 -9.65
N ALA A 449 7.21 -7.95 -9.16
CA ALA A 449 8.08 -7.10 -8.34
C ALA A 449 8.58 -5.86 -9.08
N GLU A 450 8.94 -5.96 -10.36
CA GLU A 450 9.33 -4.82 -11.19
C GLU A 450 8.21 -3.77 -11.32
N LYS A 451 6.95 -4.19 -11.22
CA LYS A 451 5.77 -3.32 -11.22
C LYS A 451 5.34 -2.86 -9.83
N ASN A 452 6.05 -3.27 -8.77
CA ASN A 452 5.69 -3.02 -7.37
C ASN A 452 4.26 -3.52 -7.05
N VAL A 453 3.91 -4.70 -7.59
CA VAL A 453 2.67 -5.43 -7.31
C VAL A 453 2.95 -6.47 -6.23
N ASN A 454 2.18 -6.48 -5.15
CA ASN A 454 2.36 -7.44 -4.08
C ASN A 454 1.88 -8.82 -4.52
N VAL A 455 2.56 -9.89 -4.11
CA VAL A 455 2.10 -11.26 -4.37
C VAL A 455 2.10 -12.08 -3.09
N VAL A 456 1.00 -12.79 -2.85
CA VAL A 456 0.94 -13.85 -1.83
C VAL A 456 0.88 -15.19 -2.56
N LEU A 457 2.01 -15.90 -2.56
CA LEU A 457 2.20 -17.18 -3.24
C LEU A 457 1.96 -18.31 -2.25
N VAL A 458 0.89 -19.08 -2.44
CA VAL A 458 0.48 -20.20 -1.58
C VAL A 458 0.55 -21.50 -2.36
N ILE A 459 1.46 -22.40 -1.98
CA ILE A 459 1.64 -23.70 -2.62
C ILE A 459 1.26 -24.82 -1.66
N ASP A 460 0.11 -25.44 -1.90
CA ASP A 460 -0.36 -26.65 -1.23
C ASP A 460 -0.06 -27.89 -2.07
N GLY A 461 1.23 -28.26 -2.07
CA GLY A 461 1.76 -29.43 -2.73
C GLY A 461 2.94 -30.02 -1.96
N CYS A 462 3.25 -31.29 -2.20
CA CYS A 462 4.41 -31.95 -1.58
C CYS A 462 5.71 -31.29 -2.07
N TYR A 463 6.70 -31.08 -1.18
CA TYR A 463 7.94 -30.36 -1.53
C TYR A 463 7.73 -28.88 -1.93
N GLY A 464 6.58 -28.30 -1.59
CA GLY A 464 6.25 -26.93 -1.99
C GLY A 464 7.27 -25.90 -1.52
N GLY A 465 7.98 -26.13 -0.40
CA GLY A 465 8.91 -25.17 0.20
C GLY A 465 10.13 -24.77 -0.64
N GLY A 466 10.53 -25.56 -1.65
CA GLY A 466 11.70 -25.28 -2.50
C GLY A 466 11.41 -24.48 -3.76
N LEU A 467 10.14 -24.15 -4.06
CA LEU A 467 9.75 -23.57 -5.35
C LEU A 467 10.09 -22.07 -5.56
N LEU A 468 10.76 -21.43 -4.60
CA LEU A 468 11.12 -20.01 -4.70
C LEU A 468 12.53 -19.77 -4.15
N ASP A 469 13.48 -19.57 -5.06
CA ASP A 469 14.92 -19.61 -4.77
C ASP A 469 15.46 -18.26 -4.24
N ARG A 470 14.59 -17.26 -4.12
CA ARG A 470 14.97 -15.89 -3.75
C ARG A 470 13.87 -15.15 -3.00
N GLU A 471 14.28 -14.35 -2.03
CA GLU A 471 13.41 -13.38 -1.36
C GLU A 471 13.15 -12.14 -2.21
N PHE A 472 11.95 -11.59 -2.09
CA PHE A 472 11.54 -10.32 -2.69
C PHE A 472 10.88 -9.48 -1.61
N ALA A 473 11.04 -8.15 -1.68
CA ALA A 473 10.48 -7.24 -0.67
C ALA A 473 8.94 -7.26 -0.62
N ASN A 474 8.29 -7.54 -1.76
CA ASN A 474 6.84 -7.44 -1.97
C ASN A 474 6.18 -8.80 -2.29
N ILE A 475 6.87 -9.92 -2.04
CA ILE A 475 6.35 -11.26 -2.26
C ILE A 475 6.37 -12.00 -0.93
N SER A 476 5.21 -12.52 -0.53
CA SER A 476 5.06 -13.43 0.61
C SER A 476 4.81 -14.84 0.10
N PHE A 477 5.64 -15.78 0.50
CA PHE A 477 5.53 -17.17 0.10
C PHE A 477 5.08 -18.05 1.26
N ILE A 478 4.21 -19.01 0.98
CA ILE A 478 3.66 -19.99 1.90
C ILE A 478 3.68 -21.36 1.23
N GLY A 479 4.67 -22.19 1.56
CA GLY A 479 4.75 -23.58 1.12
C GLY A 479 4.12 -24.52 2.15
N ALA A 480 3.33 -25.50 1.72
CA ALA A 480 2.62 -26.37 2.65
C ALA A 480 3.54 -27.28 3.47
N SER A 481 4.69 -27.65 2.92
CA SER A 481 5.64 -28.54 3.57
C SER A 481 7.08 -28.10 3.30
N ALA A 482 7.99 -28.50 4.18
CA ALA A 482 9.42 -28.46 3.90
C ALA A 482 9.77 -29.29 2.65
N GLU A 483 10.96 -29.03 2.09
CA GLU A 483 11.55 -29.67 0.89
C GLU A 483 11.71 -31.21 0.98
N ASP A 484 11.39 -31.82 2.12
CA ASP A 484 11.47 -33.25 2.37
C ASP A 484 10.19 -33.88 2.94
N GLN A 485 9.08 -33.13 2.99
CA GLN A 485 7.82 -33.53 3.61
C GLN A 485 6.66 -33.61 2.61
N SER A 486 5.68 -34.46 2.91
CA SER A 486 4.42 -34.53 2.14
C SER A 486 3.36 -33.61 2.74
N ALA A 487 2.58 -32.97 1.87
CA ALA A 487 1.39 -32.22 2.27
C ALA A 487 0.25 -33.17 2.68
N ALA A 488 -0.50 -32.79 3.70
CA ALA A 488 -1.55 -33.61 4.29
C ALA A 488 -2.96 -33.23 3.85
N GLU A 489 -3.77 -34.27 3.59
CA GLU A 489 -5.20 -34.14 3.28
C GLU A 489 -6.07 -34.55 4.48
N ARG A 490 -7.17 -33.82 4.72
CA ARG A 490 -8.13 -34.13 5.79
C ARG A 490 -9.58 -33.86 5.38
N LYS A 491 -10.52 -34.65 5.92
CA LYS A 491 -11.94 -34.36 5.78
C LYS A 491 -12.42 -33.26 6.74
N ILE A 492 -12.90 -32.15 6.19
CA ILE A 492 -13.53 -31.03 6.92
C ILE A 492 -14.92 -30.81 6.30
N GLY A 493 -15.96 -30.78 7.12
CA GLY A 493 -17.35 -30.70 6.61
C GLY A 493 -17.75 -31.86 5.69
N GLY A 494 -17.03 -33.00 5.76
CA GLY A 494 -17.27 -34.18 4.91
C GLY A 494 -16.43 -34.25 3.62
N ARG A 495 -15.74 -33.17 3.23
CA ARG A 495 -14.93 -33.08 2.00
C ARG A 495 -13.44 -33.03 2.29
N TRP A 496 -12.61 -33.50 1.37
CA TRP A 496 -11.15 -33.50 1.51
C TRP A 496 -10.55 -32.11 1.29
N HIS A 497 -9.60 -31.73 2.13
CA HIS A 497 -8.92 -30.45 2.11
C HIS A 497 -7.45 -30.60 2.49
N GLY A 498 -6.59 -29.91 1.76
CA GLY A 498 -5.25 -29.54 2.15
C GLY A 498 -5.27 -28.59 3.33
N ILE A 499 -4.45 -28.88 4.34
CA ILE A 499 -4.49 -28.16 5.62
C ILE A 499 -4.08 -26.70 5.45
N VAL A 500 -3.08 -26.42 4.60
CA VAL A 500 -2.59 -25.06 4.40
C VAL A 500 -3.55 -24.21 3.59
N SER A 501 -4.14 -24.76 2.52
CA SER A 501 -5.19 -24.07 1.77
C SER A 501 -6.38 -23.70 2.66
N HIS A 502 -6.80 -24.63 3.51
CA HIS A 502 -7.91 -24.38 4.45
C HIS A 502 -7.55 -23.32 5.49
N ALA A 503 -6.39 -23.44 6.14
CA ALA A 503 -5.94 -22.50 7.17
C ALA A 503 -5.72 -21.09 6.60
N PHE A 504 -5.18 -20.99 5.39
CA PHE A 504 -5.04 -19.73 4.67
C PHE A 504 -6.41 -19.08 4.45
N ALA A 505 -7.38 -19.83 3.92
CA ALA A 505 -8.72 -19.33 3.67
C ALA A 505 -9.46 -18.92 4.96
N ASP A 506 -9.33 -19.70 6.04
CA ASP A 506 -9.83 -19.33 7.37
C ASP A 506 -9.20 -18.03 7.87
N GLY A 507 -7.89 -17.84 7.64
CA GLY A 507 -7.16 -16.64 8.02
C GLY A 507 -7.72 -15.39 7.34
N LEU A 508 -7.98 -15.48 6.03
CA LEU A 508 -8.61 -14.40 5.25
C LEU A 508 -10.05 -14.09 5.68
N GLU A 509 -10.73 -15.04 6.32
CA GLU A 509 -12.07 -14.85 6.90
C GLU A 509 -12.02 -14.30 8.33
N GLY A 510 -10.87 -13.75 8.74
CA GLY A 510 -10.68 -12.98 9.97
C GLY A 510 -10.14 -13.77 11.15
N SER A 511 -9.90 -15.07 11.01
CA SER A 511 -9.34 -15.86 12.12
C SER A 511 -7.83 -15.66 12.33
N ALA A 512 -7.16 -14.98 11.40
CA ALA A 512 -5.77 -14.57 11.56
C ALA A 512 -5.62 -13.19 12.23
N ASP A 513 -6.63 -12.32 12.19
CA ASP A 513 -6.62 -10.99 12.84
C ASP A 513 -6.70 -11.15 14.36
N PHE A 514 -5.51 -11.29 14.98
CA PHE A 514 -5.38 -11.60 16.40
C PHE A 514 -5.50 -10.35 17.27
N ASN A 515 -5.16 -9.18 16.74
CA ASN A 515 -5.18 -7.90 17.46
C ASN A 515 -6.48 -7.10 17.22
N HIS A 516 -7.35 -7.55 16.31
CA HIS A 516 -8.62 -6.94 15.93
C HIS A 516 -8.47 -5.53 15.37
N ASP A 517 -7.43 -5.29 14.58
CA ASP A 517 -7.19 -4.01 13.91
C ASP A 517 -7.83 -3.90 12.52
N GLY A 518 -8.45 -4.98 12.05
CA GLY A 518 -9.09 -5.05 10.74
C GLY A 518 -8.12 -5.34 9.60
N PHE A 519 -6.88 -5.72 9.89
CA PHE A 519 -5.91 -6.19 8.92
C PHE A 519 -5.47 -7.62 9.25
N VAL A 520 -4.99 -8.31 8.23
CA VAL A 520 -4.25 -9.57 8.39
C VAL A 520 -2.82 -9.32 7.94
N SER A 521 -1.91 -9.31 8.90
CA SER A 521 -0.47 -9.18 8.65
C SER A 521 0.16 -10.52 8.24
N GLN A 522 1.37 -10.43 7.69
CA GLN A 522 2.18 -11.60 7.35
C GLN A 522 2.46 -12.49 8.58
N ARG A 523 2.72 -11.89 9.75
CA ARG A 523 3.01 -12.60 11.00
C ARG A 523 1.77 -13.29 11.57
N GLU A 524 0.63 -12.63 11.48
CA GLU A 524 -0.66 -13.18 11.90
C GLU A 524 -1.06 -14.38 11.06
N LEU A 525 -0.96 -14.24 9.74
CA LEU A 525 -1.24 -15.33 8.81
C LEU A 525 -0.29 -16.51 9.03
N TYR A 526 1.00 -16.24 9.26
CA TYR A 526 1.98 -17.26 9.65
C TYR A 526 1.58 -18.01 10.92
N ALA A 527 1.27 -17.25 11.99
CA ALA A 527 0.92 -17.83 13.27
C ALA A 527 -0.34 -18.69 13.14
N LYS A 528 -1.35 -18.20 12.42
CA LYS A 528 -2.60 -18.93 12.18
C LYS A 528 -2.38 -20.24 11.44
N ILE A 529 -1.69 -20.20 10.30
CA ILE A 529 -1.41 -21.39 9.48
C ILE A 529 -0.57 -22.39 10.27
N SER A 530 0.47 -21.93 10.96
CA SER A 530 1.34 -22.80 11.76
C SER A 530 0.58 -23.50 12.89
N LEU A 531 -0.30 -22.77 13.60
CA LEU A 531 -1.12 -23.33 14.67
C LEU A 531 -2.09 -24.41 14.16
N ASP A 532 -2.73 -24.18 13.03
CA ASP A 532 -3.64 -25.17 12.43
C ASP A 532 -2.88 -26.42 11.96
N VAL A 533 -1.78 -26.23 11.22
CA VAL A 533 -0.98 -27.34 10.70
C VAL A 533 -0.44 -28.20 11.84
N PHE A 534 0.15 -27.58 12.87
CA PHE A 534 0.68 -28.32 14.01
C PHE A 534 -0.40 -28.96 14.87
N GLY A 535 -1.50 -28.25 15.10
CA GLY A 535 -2.65 -28.78 15.84
C GLY A 535 -3.27 -30.00 15.17
N TRP A 536 -3.29 -30.05 13.84
CA TRP A 536 -3.93 -31.14 13.08
C TRP A 536 -3.00 -32.28 12.72
N ARG A 537 -1.71 -32.02 12.50
CA ARG A 537 -0.71 -33.04 12.08
C ARG A 537 0.25 -33.47 13.16
N GLN A 538 0.12 -32.97 14.39
CA GLN A 538 1.07 -33.29 15.47
C GLN A 538 2.52 -33.11 14.97
N PHE A 539 2.79 -31.98 14.31
CA PHE A 539 4.11 -31.60 13.80
C PHE A 539 4.70 -32.48 12.68
N GLU A 540 3.91 -33.34 12.02
CA GLU A 540 4.37 -34.13 10.87
C GLU A 540 4.48 -33.34 9.56
N GLN A 541 4.04 -32.08 9.56
CA GLN A 541 4.13 -31.15 8.45
C GLN A 541 4.57 -29.80 9.00
N THR A 542 5.57 -29.19 8.37
CA THR A 542 6.06 -27.84 8.71
C THR A 542 5.87 -26.92 7.51
N PRO A 543 4.98 -25.92 7.60
CA PRO A 543 4.81 -24.95 6.52
C PRO A 543 6.05 -24.05 6.42
N GLN A 544 6.43 -23.69 5.20
CA GLN A 544 7.56 -22.81 4.89
C GLN A 544 7.06 -21.41 4.56
N PHE A 545 7.80 -20.40 5.00
CA PHE A 545 7.46 -19.01 4.77
C PHE A 545 8.69 -18.22 4.35
N LEU A 546 8.55 -17.44 3.26
CA LEU A 546 9.58 -16.50 2.83
C LEU A 546 8.99 -15.08 2.68
N PRO A 547 9.68 -14.03 3.16
CA PRO A 547 10.84 -14.11 4.07
C PRO A 547 10.49 -14.81 5.39
N ASP A 548 11.51 -15.31 6.11
CA ASP A 548 11.28 -15.94 7.42
C ASP A 548 10.77 -14.90 8.42
N VAL A 549 9.45 -14.90 8.62
CA VAL A 549 8.72 -13.99 9.51
C VAL A 549 9.10 -14.14 10.99
N ARG A 550 9.86 -15.18 11.36
CA ARG A 550 10.42 -15.32 12.70
C ARG A 550 11.63 -14.40 12.92
N GLU A 551 12.26 -13.93 11.85
CA GLU A 551 13.47 -13.11 11.87
C GLU A 551 13.17 -11.65 11.46
N THR A 552 11.99 -11.36 10.93
CA THR A 552 11.57 -10.00 10.56
C THR A 552 11.05 -9.21 11.77
N THR A 553 11.37 -7.91 11.81
CA THR A 553 10.97 -7.00 12.91
C THR A 553 9.85 -6.02 12.51
N GLY A 554 9.40 -6.06 11.25
CA GLY A 554 8.31 -5.23 10.74
C GLY A 554 7.04 -6.04 10.49
N GLU A 555 5.87 -5.41 10.67
CA GLU A 555 4.58 -5.97 10.29
C GLU A 555 4.18 -5.47 8.90
N LEU A 556 4.17 -6.38 7.94
CA LEU A 556 3.59 -6.14 6.62
C LEU A 556 2.12 -6.54 6.67
N ALA A 557 1.22 -5.56 6.55
CA ALA A 557 -0.20 -5.83 6.33
C ALA A 557 -0.39 -6.43 4.94
N LEU A 558 -1.00 -7.62 4.85
CA LEU A 558 -1.24 -8.31 3.57
C LEU A 558 -2.66 -8.07 3.06
N PHE A 559 -3.64 -8.06 3.97
CA PHE A 559 -5.05 -7.93 3.62
C PHE A 559 -5.77 -6.97 4.57
N GLU A 560 -6.65 -6.13 4.02
CA GLU A 560 -7.62 -5.36 4.79
C GLU A 560 -8.93 -6.15 4.86
N LEU A 561 -9.48 -6.33 6.06
CA LEU A 561 -10.74 -7.01 6.28
C LEU A 561 -11.91 -6.03 6.10
N PRO A 562 -12.92 -6.37 5.27
CA PRO A 562 -14.10 -5.52 5.12
C PRO A 562 -14.83 -5.31 6.45
N ALA A 563 -15.31 -4.09 6.70
CA ALA A 563 -16.08 -3.78 7.92
C ALA A 563 -17.36 -4.63 8.08
N ASP A 564 -17.89 -5.16 6.97
CA ASP A 564 -19.06 -6.06 6.89
C ASP A 564 -18.68 -7.54 6.69
N LEU A 565 -17.45 -7.94 7.07
CA LEU A 565 -16.89 -9.28 6.85
C LEU A 565 -17.87 -10.43 7.17
N THR A 566 -18.50 -10.41 8.35
CA THR A 566 -19.44 -11.47 8.76
C THR A 566 -20.62 -11.62 7.79
N ALA A 567 -21.19 -10.51 7.32
CA ALA A 567 -22.31 -10.54 6.39
C ALA A 567 -21.87 -11.11 5.02
N ARG A 568 -20.65 -10.78 4.58
CA ARG A 568 -20.07 -11.30 3.33
C ARG A 568 -19.79 -12.80 3.41
N ILE A 569 -19.28 -13.30 4.54
CA ILE A 569 -19.10 -14.74 4.80
C ILE A 569 -20.44 -15.46 4.67
N GLU A 570 -21.49 -14.96 5.33
CA GLU A 570 -22.84 -15.55 5.26
C GLU A 570 -23.41 -15.54 3.82
N GLU A 571 -23.25 -14.43 3.10
CA GLU A 571 -23.71 -14.30 1.71
C GLU A 571 -23.03 -15.33 0.79
N ILE A 572 -21.70 -15.45 0.87
CA ILE A 572 -20.92 -16.35 0.01
C ILE A 572 -21.12 -17.81 0.42
N ALA A 573 -21.27 -18.11 1.72
CA ALA A 573 -21.60 -19.44 2.20
C ALA A 573 -22.98 -19.91 1.71
N ALA A 574 -23.92 -18.99 1.52
CA ALA A 574 -25.25 -19.29 0.97
C ALA A 574 -25.25 -19.59 -0.55
N ARG A 575 -24.17 -19.25 -1.27
CA ARG A 575 -24.01 -19.64 -2.68
C ARG A 575 -23.73 -21.15 -2.75
N ASP A 576 -24.52 -21.86 -3.56
CA ASP A 576 -24.40 -23.31 -3.72
C ASP A 576 -22.94 -23.72 -3.90
N TRP A 577 -22.48 -24.67 -3.09
CA TRP A 577 -21.20 -25.33 -3.33
C TRP A 577 -21.37 -26.20 -4.56
N PRO A 578 -20.58 -26.02 -5.64
CA PRO A 578 -20.69 -26.89 -6.79
C PRO A 578 -20.57 -28.33 -6.32
N ALA A 579 -21.55 -29.17 -6.64
CA ALA A 579 -21.53 -30.57 -6.23
C ALA A 579 -20.21 -31.22 -6.71
N GLU A 580 -19.64 -32.16 -5.95
CA GLU A 580 -18.38 -32.86 -6.32
C GLU A 580 -18.41 -33.37 -7.78
N SER A 581 -19.60 -33.74 -8.30
CA SER A 581 -19.81 -34.21 -9.68
C SER A 581 -19.91 -33.11 -10.77
N GLN A 582 -19.96 -31.83 -10.40
CA GLN A 582 -19.92 -30.68 -11.32
C GLN A 582 -18.51 -30.11 -11.47
N GLN A 583 -17.60 -30.45 -10.55
CA GLN A 583 -16.16 -30.14 -10.65
C GLN A 583 -15.42 -31.08 -11.65
N THR A 584 -16.09 -32.16 -12.08
CA THR A 584 -15.58 -33.21 -12.98
C THR A 584 -16.08 -33.06 -14.44
N ARG A 585 -16.51 -31.88 -14.91
CA ARG A 585 -17.11 -31.72 -16.25
C ARG A 585 -16.42 -30.76 -17.19
#